data_AF-S7J3L4-F1
#
_entry.id   AF-S7J3L4-F1
#
_cell.length_a   1.000
_cell.length_b   1.000
_cell.length_c   1.000
_cell.angle_alpha   90.00
_cell.angle_beta   90.00
_cell.angle_gamma   90.00
#
_symmetry.space_group_name_H-M   'P 1'
#
loop_
_entity.id
_entity.type
_entity.pdbx_description
1 polymer ?
#
loop_
_entity_poly.entity_id
_entity_poly.type
_entity_poly.pdbx_seq_one_letter_code
_entity_poly.pdbx_strand_id
1 'polypeptide(L)'
;MGSDYFYETSYTAGTGKHYKMYLMNHDGFSLLVMGFTGKTALEWKLKFLEAFNTMEKEIRKQQAVPKIAPNPHYRTRMIKTAVKDTADTATVIADVFGVKKPMAMTAAMQMVGEAYGVDMEPLKQFIPPETNPGYLTPTKIANELGLKTSKGNPNPQLANSLLKDAGLQESVSGPWVLTEKGAKFGESIPFTASSGHSGYQIKWSPKVLEILKKK
;
A
#
# COMPACT_ATOMS: atom_id res chain seq x y z
N MET A 1 -51.43 -16.92 8.62
CA MET A 1 -50.43 -15.88 8.97
C MET A 1 -49.13 -16.55 9.38
N GLY A 2 -48.28 -16.97 8.44
CA GLY A 2 -47.02 -17.66 8.79
C GLY A 2 -46.05 -17.87 7.62
N SER A 3 -46.24 -17.16 6.51
CA SER A 3 -45.56 -17.40 5.23
C SER A 3 -44.28 -16.58 5.01
N ASP A 4 -43.99 -15.59 5.86
CA ASP A 4 -43.01 -14.55 5.51
C ASP A 4 -41.62 -14.80 6.13
N TYR A 5 -41.50 -15.78 7.02
CA TYR A 5 -40.26 -16.09 7.75
C TYR A 5 -39.74 -17.52 7.54
N PHE A 6 -40.63 -18.46 7.26
CA PHE A 6 -40.33 -19.87 7.06
C PHE A 6 -40.95 -20.38 5.76
N TYR A 7 -40.16 -21.07 4.95
CA TYR A 7 -40.53 -21.58 3.63
C TYR A 7 -40.37 -23.09 3.60
N GLU A 8 -41.46 -23.82 3.39
CA GLU A 8 -41.41 -25.28 3.26
C GLU A 8 -40.76 -25.69 1.94
N THR A 9 -39.83 -26.63 2.00
CA THR A 9 -39.24 -27.29 0.84
C THR A 9 -38.89 -28.75 1.19
N SER A 10 -38.30 -29.49 0.27
CA SER A 10 -37.95 -30.90 0.48
C SER A 10 -36.52 -31.18 0.08
N TYR A 11 -35.83 -32.07 0.81
CA TYR A 11 -34.54 -32.60 0.41
C TYR A 11 -34.61 -34.11 0.19
N THR A 12 -33.76 -34.61 -0.70
CA THR A 12 -33.57 -36.03 -0.95
C THR A 12 -32.39 -36.52 -0.12
N ALA A 13 -32.63 -37.46 0.79
CA ALA A 13 -31.53 -38.09 1.53
C ALA A 13 -30.77 -39.10 0.65
N GLY A 14 -29.57 -39.50 1.06
CA GLY A 14 -28.73 -40.47 0.33
C GLY A 14 -29.38 -41.83 0.05
N THR A 15 -30.53 -42.14 0.70
CA THR A 15 -31.35 -43.33 0.46
C THR A 15 -32.44 -43.13 -0.60
N GLY A 16 -32.49 -41.97 -1.30
CA GLY A 16 -33.48 -41.66 -2.33
C GLY A 16 -34.87 -41.27 -1.83
N LYS A 17 -35.07 -41.13 -0.51
CA LYS A 17 -36.34 -40.71 0.10
C LYS A 17 -36.40 -39.19 0.28
N HIS A 18 -37.57 -38.60 0.02
CA HIS A 18 -37.82 -37.18 0.22
C HIS A 18 -38.27 -36.89 1.65
N TYR A 19 -37.66 -35.88 2.27
CA TYR A 19 -37.99 -35.39 3.60
C TYR A 19 -38.31 -33.91 3.55
N LYS A 20 -39.23 -33.48 4.43
CA LYS A 20 -39.58 -32.07 4.60
C LYS A 20 -38.42 -31.30 5.24
N MET A 21 -38.15 -30.10 4.74
CA MET A 21 -37.23 -29.12 5.32
C MET A 21 -37.85 -27.74 5.27
N TYR A 22 -37.40 -26.84 6.14
CA TYR A 22 -37.85 -25.45 6.14
C TYR A 22 -36.65 -24.53 6.00
N LEU A 23 -36.67 -23.67 4.97
CA LEU A 23 -35.76 -22.53 4.85
C LEU A 23 -36.30 -21.38 5.68
N MET A 24 -35.44 -20.54 6.24
CA MET A 24 -35.86 -19.36 6.98
C MET A 24 -34.96 -18.18 6.66
N ASN A 25 -35.50 -16.97 6.82
CA ASN A 25 -34.72 -15.74 6.75
C ASN A 25 -34.12 -15.39 8.14
N HIS A 26 -33.29 -14.34 8.18
CA HIS A 26 -32.63 -13.86 9.40
C HIS A 26 -33.62 -13.63 10.58
N ASP A 27 -34.81 -13.14 10.24
CA ASP A 27 -35.89 -12.87 11.18
C ASP A 27 -36.48 -14.17 11.76
N GLY A 28 -36.70 -15.18 10.92
CA GLY A 28 -37.10 -16.53 11.34
C GLY A 28 -36.06 -17.22 12.24
N PHE A 29 -34.77 -17.02 11.96
CA PHE A 29 -33.68 -17.50 12.81
C PHE A 29 -33.69 -16.82 14.18
N SER A 30 -33.84 -15.49 14.20
CA SER A 30 -33.93 -14.69 15.43
C SER A 30 -35.11 -15.12 16.30
N LEU A 31 -36.24 -15.52 15.70
CA LEU A 31 -37.39 -16.05 16.44
C LEU A 31 -37.09 -17.38 17.16
N LEU A 32 -36.31 -18.28 16.55
CA LEU A 32 -35.98 -19.60 17.10
C LEU A 32 -34.94 -19.54 18.22
N VAL A 33 -33.89 -18.74 18.06
CA VAL A 33 -32.73 -18.72 18.99
C VAL A 33 -33.07 -18.15 20.37
N MET A 34 -34.13 -17.33 20.47
CA MET A 34 -34.43 -16.60 21.71
C MET A 34 -35.01 -17.46 22.87
N GLY A 35 -35.18 -18.78 22.74
CA GLY A 35 -35.50 -19.69 23.87
C GLY A 35 -36.86 -19.53 24.56
N PHE A 36 -37.60 -18.44 24.32
CA PHE A 36 -38.92 -18.18 24.89
C PHE A 36 -40.04 -18.78 24.03
N THR A 37 -40.98 -19.50 24.65
CA THR A 37 -42.17 -20.08 24.01
C THR A 37 -43.45 -19.52 24.62
N GLY A 38 -44.49 -19.29 23.81
CA GLY A 38 -45.77 -18.72 24.25
C GLY A 38 -46.28 -17.60 23.33
N LYS A 39 -47.60 -17.34 23.35
CA LYS A 39 -48.26 -16.37 22.46
C LYS A 39 -47.78 -14.94 22.69
N THR A 40 -47.62 -14.54 23.96
CA THR A 40 -47.10 -13.24 24.36
C THR A 40 -45.61 -13.08 24.04
N ALA A 41 -44.83 -14.16 24.16
CA ALA A 41 -43.42 -14.17 23.76
C ALA A 41 -43.26 -13.98 22.25
N LEU A 42 -44.11 -14.60 21.44
CA LEU A 42 -44.11 -14.42 19.98
C LEU A 42 -44.37 -12.96 19.59
N GLU A 43 -45.40 -12.34 20.18
CA GLU A 43 -45.73 -10.94 19.95
C GLU A 43 -44.58 -9.99 20.33
N TRP A 44 -43.91 -10.25 21.47
CA TRP A 44 -42.74 -9.48 21.88
C TRP A 44 -41.58 -9.62 20.90
N LYS A 45 -41.29 -10.84 20.42
CA LYS A 45 -40.22 -11.07 19.44
C LYS A 45 -40.47 -10.35 18.11
N LEU A 46 -41.72 -10.33 17.64
CA LEU A 46 -42.09 -9.60 16.42
C LEU A 46 -41.85 -8.09 16.59
N LYS A 47 -42.25 -7.51 17.73
CA LYS A 47 -42.00 -6.10 18.04
C LYS A 47 -40.52 -5.78 18.18
N PHE A 48 -39.75 -6.66 18.83
CA PHE A 48 -38.30 -6.50 18.97
C PHE A 48 -37.61 -6.47 17.60
N LEU A 49 -38.00 -7.40 16.72
CA LEU A 49 -37.43 -7.51 15.38
C LEU A 49 -37.77 -6.29 14.51
N GLU A 50 -38.99 -5.77 14.60
CA GLU A 50 -39.39 -4.55 13.92
C GLU A 50 -38.59 -3.33 14.41
N ALA A 51 -38.43 -3.20 15.74
CA ALA A 51 -37.62 -2.14 16.35
C ALA A 51 -36.13 -2.26 15.96
N PHE A 52 -35.60 -3.48 15.88
CA PHE A 52 -34.23 -3.73 15.45
C PHE A 52 -34.03 -3.38 13.98
N ASN A 53 -34.94 -3.81 13.09
CA ASN A 53 -34.86 -3.55 11.66
C ASN A 53 -35.03 -2.05 11.34
N THR A 54 -35.86 -1.33 12.10
CA THR A 54 -35.99 0.12 11.97
C THR A 54 -34.72 0.83 12.44
N MET A 55 -34.16 0.44 13.58
CA MET A 55 -32.87 0.97 14.06
C MET A 55 -31.72 0.69 13.07
N GLU A 56 -31.63 -0.53 12.52
CA GLU A 56 -30.61 -0.89 11.52
C GLU A 56 -30.73 0.00 10.28
N LYS A 57 -31.95 0.23 9.79
CA LYS A 57 -32.21 1.13 8.64
C LYS A 57 -31.76 2.55 8.93
N GLU A 58 -32.04 3.09 10.12
CA GLU A 58 -31.63 4.44 10.50
C GLU A 58 -30.10 4.54 10.65
N ILE A 59 -29.44 3.55 11.26
CA ILE A 59 -27.99 3.51 11.36
C ILE A 59 -27.35 3.42 9.96
N ARG A 60 -27.90 2.60 9.05
CA ARG A 60 -27.44 2.53 7.65
C ARG A 60 -27.61 3.85 6.90
N LYS A 61 -28.68 4.60 7.15
CA LYS A 61 -28.88 5.95 6.59
C LYS A 61 -27.85 6.95 7.13
N GLN A 62 -27.49 6.86 8.41
CA GLN A 62 -26.52 7.73 9.06
C GLN A 62 -25.07 7.40 8.68
N GLN A 63 -24.75 6.12 8.48
CA GLN A 63 -23.43 5.65 8.04
C GLN A 63 -23.21 5.77 6.52
N ALA A 64 -24.26 6.07 5.76
CA ALA A 64 -24.10 6.48 4.37
C ALA A 64 -23.43 7.86 4.37
N VAL A 65 -22.11 7.87 4.18
CA VAL A 65 -21.31 9.05 3.81
C VAL A 65 -22.15 9.92 2.87
N PRO A 66 -22.30 11.24 3.13
CA PRO A 66 -23.23 12.07 2.36
C PRO A 66 -22.92 11.92 0.87
N LYS A 67 -23.83 11.27 0.14
CA LYS A 67 -23.78 11.19 -1.32
C LYS A 67 -24.10 12.58 -1.84
N ILE A 68 -23.05 13.39 -2.00
CA ILE A 68 -23.12 14.70 -2.66
C ILE A 68 -23.83 14.47 -4.00
N ALA A 69 -24.98 15.11 -4.20
CA ALA A 69 -25.73 15.00 -5.44
C ALA A 69 -24.81 15.43 -6.62
N PRO A 70 -24.74 14.65 -7.71
CA PRO A 70 -23.70 14.82 -8.72
C PRO A 70 -24.03 16.05 -9.58
N ASN A 71 -23.49 17.21 -9.21
CA ASN A 71 -23.43 18.36 -10.12
C ASN A 71 -22.13 18.23 -10.95
N PRO A 72 -22.20 18.20 -12.30
CA PRO A 72 -21.03 18.02 -13.17
C PRO A 72 -19.90 19.03 -12.94
N HIS A 73 -20.23 20.28 -12.58
CA HIS A 73 -19.23 21.31 -12.26
C HIS A 73 -18.51 21.08 -10.93
N TYR A 74 -19.12 20.33 -10.00
CA TYR A 74 -18.51 20.00 -8.72
C TYR A 74 -17.53 18.84 -8.88
N ARG A 75 -17.77 17.89 -9.79
CA ARG A 75 -16.85 16.78 -10.08
C ARG A 75 -15.50 17.26 -10.60
N THR A 76 -15.48 18.16 -11.59
CA THR A 76 -14.22 18.69 -12.14
C THR A 76 -13.46 19.53 -11.11
N ARG A 77 -14.16 20.27 -10.25
CA ARG A 77 -13.55 20.99 -9.12
C ARG A 77 -12.96 20.02 -8.08
N MET A 78 -13.68 18.96 -7.73
CA MET A 78 -13.22 17.95 -6.77
C MET A 78 -11.99 17.20 -7.27
N ILE A 79 -11.93 16.82 -8.55
CA ILE A 79 -10.74 16.18 -9.13
C ILE A 79 -9.54 17.12 -9.05
N LYS A 80 -9.71 18.40 -9.40
CA LYS A 80 -8.64 19.41 -9.31
C LYS A 80 -8.14 19.59 -7.87
N THR A 81 -9.05 19.68 -6.91
CA THR A 81 -8.70 19.81 -5.49
C THR A 81 -7.99 18.56 -4.99
N ALA A 82 -8.50 17.37 -5.28
CA ALA A 82 -7.88 16.11 -4.88
C ALA A 82 -6.44 15.99 -5.42
N VAL A 83 -6.20 16.32 -6.69
CA VAL A 83 -4.84 16.30 -7.26
C VAL A 83 -3.90 17.26 -6.54
N LYS A 84 -4.39 18.46 -6.16
CA LYS A 84 -3.59 19.43 -5.41
C LYS A 84 -3.28 18.92 -4.01
N ASP A 85 -4.30 18.48 -3.27
CA ASP A 85 -4.14 18.01 -1.89
C ASP A 85 -3.25 16.77 -1.82
N THR A 86 -3.27 15.91 -2.84
CA THR A 86 -2.33 14.79 -2.97
C THR A 86 -0.89 15.28 -3.02
N ALA A 87 -0.59 16.34 -3.79
CA ALA A 87 0.76 16.87 -3.88
C ALA A 87 1.22 17.45 -2.54
N ASP A 88 0.36 18.22 -1.87
CA ASP A 88 0.65 18.80 -0.55
C ASP A 88 0.79 17.71 0.54
N THR A 89 -0.01 16.65 0.47
CA THR A 89 0.08 15.52 1.41
C THR A 89 1.36 14.71 1.17
N ALA A 90 1.74 14.50 -0.08
CA ALA A 90 2.95 13.77 -0.45
C ALA A 90 4.23 14.49 0.03
N THR A 91 4.28 15.82 -0.01
CA THR A 91 5.41 16.59 0.53
C THR A 91 5.51 16.41 2.03
N VAL A 92 4.40 16.54 2.75
CA VAL A 92 4.36 16.34 4.21
C VAL A 92 4.79 14.92 4.60
N ILE A 93 4.29 13.90 3.90
CA ILE A 93 4.70 12.50 4.16
C ILE A 93 6.20 12.32 3.93
N ALA A 94 6.72 12.86 2.82
CA ALA A 94 8.14 12.75 2.51
C ALA A 94 9.00 13.43 3.58
N ASP A 95 8.60 14.61 4.04
CA ASP A 95 9.35 15.40 5.02
C ASP A 95 9.26 14.80 6.43
N VAL A 96 8.08 14.34 6.86
CA VAL A 96 7.86 13.78 8.21
C VAL A 96 8.50 12.40 8.35
N PHE A 97 8.32 11.53 7.36
CA PHE A 97 8.77 10.14 7.45
C PHE A 97 10.10 9.89 6.75
N GLY A 98 10.70 10.91 6.11
CA GLY A 98 11.94 10.77 5.36
C GLY A 98 11.85 9.82 4.17
N VAL A 99 10.63 9.53 3.69
CA VAL A 99 10.38 8.58 2.60
C VAL A 99 10.53 9.26 1.25
N LYS A 100 10.83 8.46 0.21
CA LYS A 100 11.01 8.98 -1.14
C LYS A 100 9.72 9.60 -1.70
N LYS A 101 9.86 10.67 -2.48
CA LYS A 101 8.72 11.41 -3.07
C LYS A 101 7.74 10.52 -3.87
N PRO A 102 8.17 9.55 -4.71
CA PRO A 102 7.21 8.67 -5.41
C PRO A 102 6.43 7.74 -4.48
N MET A 103 7.06 7.24 -3.41
CA MET A 103 6.38 6.45 -2.38
C MET A 103 5.38 7.29 -1.60
N ALA A 104 5.79 8.49 -1.17
CA ALA A 104 4.91 9.45 -0.52
C ALA A 104 3.72 9.83 -1.41
N MET A 105 3.96 10.03 -2.71
CA MET A 105 2.93 10.35 -3.70
C MET A 105 1.93 9.19 -3.86
N THR A 106 2.40 7.95 -3.85
CA THR A 106 1.53 6.76 -3.96
C THR A 106 0.63 6.63 -2.72
N ALA A 107 1.19 6.80 -1.53
CA ALA A 107 0.44 6.78 -0.28
C ALA A 107 -0.57 7.95 -0.20
N ALA A 108 -0.15 9.15 -0.58
CA ALA A 108 -1.02 10.32 -0.64
C ALA A 108 -2.17 10.13 -1.64
N MET A 109 -1.91 9.58 -2.83
CA MET A 109 -2.95 9.29 -3.82
C MET A 109 -4.01 8.33 -3.28
N GLN A 110 -3.60 7.31 -2.52
CA GLN A 110 -4.53 6.38 -1.90
C GLN A 110 -5.39 7.08 -0.84
N MET A 111 -4.76 7.76 0.12
CA MET A 111 -5.47 8.42 1.23
C MET A 111 -6.44 9.51 0.73
N VAL A 112 -5.98 10.36 -0.19
CA VAL A 112 -6.78 11.46 -0.73
C VAL A 112 -7.87 10.93 -1.68
N GLY A 113 -7.56 9.92 -2.50
CA GLY A 113 -8.55 9.25 -3.36
C GLY A 113 -9.70 8.63 -2.56
N GLU A 114 -9.39 7.93 -1.47
CA GLU A 114 -10.38 7.35 -0.55
C GLU A 114 -11.21 8.44 0.14
N ALA A 115 -10.59 9.52 0.63
CA ALA A 115 -11.28 10.61 1.30
C ALA A 115 -12.26 11.38 0.39
N TYR A 116 -11.87 11.63 -0.85
CA TYR A 116 -12.69 12.36 -1.82
C TYR A 116 -13.61 11.44 -2.66
N GLY A 117 -13.47 10.11 -2.56
CA GLY A 117 -14.20 9.15 -3.38
C GLY A 117 -13.88 9.26 -4.88
N VAL A 118 -12.64 9.61 -5.22
CA VAL A 118 -12.16 9.79 -6.60
C VAL A 118 -11.14 8.72 -6.93
N ASP A 119 -11.29 8.09 -8.10
CA ASP A 119 -10.31 7.14 -8.60
C ASP A 119 -9.02 7.85 -9.04
N MET A 120 -7.93 7.55 -8.35
CA MET A 120 -6.60 8.10 -8.59
C MET A 120 -5.67 7.09 -9.30
N GLU A 121 -6.13 5.85 -9.58
CA GLU A 121 -5.36 4.83 -10.30
C GLU A 121 -4.81 5.32 -11.65
N PRO A 122 -5.58 6.06 -12.48
CA PRO A 122 -5.07 6.57 -13.75
C PRO A 122 -3.90 7.54 -13.59
N LEU A 123 -3.68 8.09 -12.39
CA LEU A 123 -2.58 9.01 -12.11
C LEU A 123 -1.30 8.30 -11.69
N LYS A 124 -1.37 7.03 -11.27
CA LYS A 124 -0.19 6.25 -10.89
C LYS A 124 0.80 6.08 -12.02
N GLN A 125 0.34 5.98 -13.27
CA GLN A 125 1.22 5.91 -14.45
C GLN A 125 2.03 7.19 -14.69
N PHE A 126 1.55 8.32 -14.16
CA PHE A 126 2.23 9.62 -14.24
C PHE A 126 3.12 9.89 -13.03
N ILE A 127 2.99 9.11 -11.95
CA ILE A 127 4.08 9.03 -10.99
C ILE A 127 5.24 8.49 -11.81
N PRO A 128 6.33 9.25 -11.97
CA PRO A 128 7.46 8.75 -12.71
C PRO A 128 7.79 7.39 -12.09
N PRO A 129 7.83 6.29 -12.88
CA PRO A 129 8.43 5.08 -12.36
C PRO A 129 9.75 5.55 -11.80
N GLU A 130 10.09 5.14 -10.58
CA GLU A 130 11.49 5.24 -10.22
C GLU A 130 12.20 4.43 -11.31
N THR A 131 12.67 5.13 -12.35
CA THR A 131 13.99 4.87 -12.87
C THR A 131 14.76 4.73 -11.58
N ASN A 132 15.38 3.60 -11.40
CA ASN A 132 16.34 3.51 -10.33
C ASN A 132 17.62 4.07 -10.94
N PRO A 133 17.90 5.41 -10.98
CA PRO A 133 19.23 5.88 -11.25
C PRO A 133 20.06 5.82 -9.96
N GLY A 134 19.47 5.49 -8.82
CA GLY A 134 19.90 6.04 -7.53
C GLY A 134 21.06 5.35 -6.82
N TYR A 135 21.44 4.14 -7.21
CA TYR A 135 22.59 3.49 -6.59
C TYR A 135 23.59 2.99 -7.64
N LEU A 136 24.69 3.72 -7.75
CA LEU A 136 25.88 3.34 -8.47
C LEU A 136 26.66 2.33 -7.62
N THR A 137 26.94 1.18 -8.20
CA THR A 137 27.98 0.29 -7.70
C THR A 137 29.34 0.85 -8.11
N PRO A 138 30.44 0.48 -7.44
CA PRO A 138 31.80 0.89 -7.86
C PRO A 138 32.08 0.62 -9.34
N THR A 139 31.52 -0.45 -9.91
CA THR A 139 31.62 -0.76 -11.35
C THR A 139 30.87 0.26 -12.22
N LYS A 140 29.67 0.69 -11.82
CA LYS A 140 28.92 1.73 -12.54
C LYS A 140 29.60 3.09 -12.41
N ILE A 141 30.12 3.43 -11.23
CA ILE A 141 30.93 4.64 -11.02
C ILE A 141 32.14 4.64 -11.97
N ALA A 142 32.84 3.51 -12.06
CA ALA A 142 33.98 3.38 -12.97
C ALA A 142 33.59 3.60 -14.43
N ASN A 143 32.43 3.07 -14.85
CA ASN A 143 31.93 3.27 -16.21
C ASN A 143 31.58 4.74 -16.50
N GLU A 144 30.87 5.40 -15.57
CA GLU A 144 30.45 6.80 -15.67
C GLU A 144 31.62 7.80 -15.64
N LEU A 145 32.69 7.46 -14.93
CA LEU A 145 33.92 8.26 -14.88
C LEU A 145 34.93 7.87 -15.99
N GLY A 146 34.58 6.95 -16.88
CA GLY A 146 35.47 6.49 -17.95
C GLY A 146 36.70 5.71 -17.46
N LEU A 147 36.68 5.22 -16.22
CA LEU A 147 37.78 4.48 -15.59
C LEU A 147 37.79 3.05 -16.13
N LYS A 148 38.67 2.79 -17.09
CA LYS A 148 38.81 1.48 -17.75
C LYS A 148 40.07 0.76 -17.29
N THR A 149 39.99 -0.56 -17.25
CA THR A 149 41.14 -1.46 -17.12
C THR A 149 41.91 -1.50 -18.45
N SER A 150 43.12 -2.06 -18.46
CA SER A 150 43.90 -2.27 -19.69
C SER A 150 43.18 -3.10 -20.76
N LYS A 151 42.12 -3.83 -20.39
CA LYS A 151 41.25 -4.61 -21.28
C LYS A 151 40.00 -3.87 -21.75
N GLY A 152 39.84 -2.58 -21.41
CA GLY A 152 38.72 -1.74 -21.82
C GLY A 152 37.45 -1.84 -20.95
N ASN A 153 37.42 -2.74 -19.95
CA ASN A 153 36.28 -2.90 -19.04
C ASN A 153 36.31 -1.90 -17.87
N PRO A 154 35.17 -1.48 -17.30
CA PRO A 154 35.11 -0.61 -16.13
C PRO A 154 35.96 -1.15 -14.96
N ASN A 155 36.74 -0.29 -14.32
CA ASN A 155 37.66 -0.64 -13.23
C ASN A 155 37.06 -0.27 -11.84
N PRO A 156 36.39 -1.20 -11.15
CA PRO A 156 35.81 -0.93 -9.84
C PRO A 156 36.86 -0.70 -8.75
N GLN A 157 38.08 -1.25 -8.87
CA GLN A 157 39.15 -1.00 -7.90
C GLN A 157 39.57 0.47 -7.91
N LEU A 158 39.72 1.05 -9.12
CA LEU A 158 40.08 2.46 -9.28
C LEU A 158 38.97 3.39 -8.78
N ALA A 159 37.69 3.07 -9.05
CA ALA A 159 36.57 3.81 -8.47
C ALA A 159 36.59 3.77 -6.94
N ASN A 160 36.90 2.60 -6.35
CA ASN A 160 37.01 2.47 -4.90
C ASN A 160 38.18 3.26 -4.31
N SER A 161 39.31 3.37 -5.01
CA SER A 161 40.42 4.21 -4.56
C SER A 161 40.04 5.69 -4.58
N LEU A 162 39.36 6.16 -5.63
CA LEU A 162 38.90 7.55 -5.70
C LEU A 162 37.89 7.90 -4.60
N LEU A 163 36.96 6.98 -4.30
CA LEU A 163 36.02 7.14 -3.19
C LEU A 163 36.73 7.18 -1.83
N LYS A 164 37.84 6.43 -1.67
CA LYS A 164 38.69 6.48 -0.48
C LYS A 164 39.46 7.81 -0.40
N ASP A 165 40.04 8.27 -1.50
CA ASP A 165 40.78 9.53 -1.58
C ASP A 165 39.86 10.76 -1.41
N ALA A 166 38.58 10.62 -1.74
CA ALA A 166 37.53 11.59 -1.44
C ALA A 166 37.09 11.56 0.04
N GLY A 167 37.57 10.60 0.83
CA GLY A 167 37.19 10.40 2.22
C GLY A 167 35.73 9.98 2.39
N LEU A 168 35.16 9.30 1.39
CA LEU A 168 33.78 8.81 1.42
C LEU A 168 33.71 7.37 1.97
N GLN A 169 34.74 6.56 1.74
CA GLN A 169 34.81 5.20 2.28
C GLN A 169 36.20 4.88 2.84
N GLU A 170 36.25 3.88 3.72
CA GLU A 170 37.47 3.33 4.28
C GLU A 170 37.44 1.80 4.24
N SER A 171 38.62 1.16 4.28
CA SER A 171 38.72 -0.29 4.35
C SER A 171 39.10 -0.67 5.77
N VAL A 172 38.16 -1.29 6.49
CA VAL A 172 38.35 -1.74 7.88
C VAL A 172 38.45 -3.26 7.85
N SER A 173 39.67 -3.79 8.00
CA SER A 173 39.92 -5.24 8.06
C SER A 173 39.39 -6.03 6.85
N GLY A 174 39.40 -5.44 5.65
CA GLY A 174 38.95 -6.07 4.40
C GLY A 174 37.77 -5.36 3.73
N PRO A 175 36.54 -5.40 4.29
CA PRO A 175 35.38 -4.79 3.68
C PRO A 175 35.46 -3.26 3.61
N TRP A 176 34.86 -2.69 2.56
CA TRP A 176 34.65 -1.26 2.44
C TRP A 176 33.50 -0.84 3.35
N VAL A 177 33.73 0.19 4.15
CA VAL A 177 32.75 0.78 5.08
C VAL A 177 32.59 2.27 4.76
N LEU A 178 31.37 2.77 4.94
CA LEU A 178 31.06 4.18 4.76
C LEU A 178 31.64 4.99 5.92
N THR A 179 32.32 6.08 5.60
CA THR A 179 32.67 7.12 6.58
C THR A 179 31.46 8.02 6.87
N GLU A 180 31.53 8.89 7.88
CA GLU A 180 30.48 9.89 8.16
C GLU A 180 30.16 10.78 6.95
N LYS A 181 31.17 11.11 6.14
CA LYS A 181 30.98 11.88 4.89
C LYS A 181 30.32 11.03 3.81
N GLY A 182 30.70 9.77 3.69
CA GLY A 182 30.14 8.81 2.74
C GLY A 182 28.67 8.48 3.01
N ALA A 183 28.29 8.35 4.28
CA ALA A 183 26.92 8.00 4.69
C ALA A 183 25.85 8.97 4.16
N LYS A 184 26.24 10.22 3.85
CA LYS A 184 25.34 11.22 3.24
C LYS A 184 25.02 10.94 1.77
N PHE A 185 25.85 10.13 1.11
CA PHE A 185 25.78 9.85 -0.33
C PHE A 185 25.74 8.37 -0.66
N GLY A 186 25.74 7.49 0.34
CA GLY A 186 25.72 6.05 0.13
C GLY A 186 25.13 5.31 1.32
N GLU A 187 24.62 4.12 1.03
CA GLU A 187 24.02 3.22 2.02
C GLU A 187 24.71 1.86 1.94
N SER A 188 24.93 1.24 3.10
CA SER A 188 25.42 -0.13 3.18
C SER A 188 24.23 -1.08 3.21
N ILE A 189 24.10 -1.92 2.19
CA ILE A 189 22.94 -2.82 2.03
C ILE A 189 23.44 -4.27 2.09
N PRO A 190 22.82 -5.15 2.88
CA PRO A 190 23.14 -6.56 2.83
C PRO A 190 22.80 -7.13 1.45
N PHE A 191 23.68 -7.95 0.90
CA PHE A 191 23.46 -8.65 -0.36
C PHE A 191 23.83 -10.12 -0.22
N THR A 192 23.16 -10.93 -1.02
CA THR A 192 23.47 -12.36 -1.17
C THR A 192 23.80 -12.60 -2.64
N ALA A 193 25.03 -13.02 -2.91
CA ALA A 193 25.45 -13.42 -4.25
C ALA A 193 24.75 -14.72 -4.67
N SER A 194 24.56 -14.91 -5.97
CA SER A 194 24.03 -16.17 -6.53
C SER A 194 24.91 -17.39 -6.22
N SER A 195 26.17 -17.18 -5.81
CA SER A 195 27.09 -18.21 -5.33
C SER A 195 26.92 -18.59 -3.86
N GLY A 196 25.97 -17.98 -3.14
CA GLY A 196 25.70 -18.24 -1.72
C GLY A 196 26.54 -17.40 -0.74
N HIS A 197 27.46 -16.56 -1.22
CA HIS A 197 28.19 -15.62 -0.36
C HIS A 197 27.29 -14.44 0.02
N SER A 198 27.10 -14.23 1.33
CA SER A 198 26.41 -13.07 1.88
C SER A 198 27.40 -12.06 2.43
N GLY A 199 27.09 -10.78 2.30
CA GLY A 199 27.93 -9.69 2.79
C GLY A 199 27.23 -8.34 2.70
N TYR A 200 27.98 -7.27 2.92
CA TYR A 200 27.48 -5.90 2.78
C TYR A 200 28.06 -5.27 1.51
N GLN A 201 27.22 -4.57 0.76
CA GLN A 201 27.61 -3.80 -0.40
C GLN A 201 27.21 -2.34 -0.23
N ILE A 202 28.18 -1.45 -0.42
CA ILE A 202 27.92 -0.01 -0.46
C ILE A 202 27.28 0.35 -1.81
N LYS A 203 26.19 1.09 -1.74
CA LYS A 203 25.43 1.61 -2.86
C LYS A 203 25.44 3.13 -2.83
N TRP A 204 25.87 3.78 -3.92
CA TRP A 204 26.13 5.22 -3.96
C TRP A 204 25.09 6.03 -4.74
N SER A 205 24.62 7.14 -4.19
CA SER A 205 23.83 8.14 -4.91
C SER A 205 24.57 8.69 -6.14
N PRO A 206 23.89 9.01 -7.26
CA PRO A 206 24.50 9.63 -8.44
C PRO A 206 25.21 10.96 -8.14
N LYS A 207 24.79 11.65 -7.06
CA LYS A 207 25.45 12.86 -6.56
C LYS A 207 26.93 12.64 -6.22
N VAL A 208 27.33 11.39 -5.93
CA VAL A 208 28.75 11.06 -5.69
C VAL A 208 29.61 11.34 -6.91
N LEU A 209 29.08 11.22 -8.13
CA LEU A 209 29.82 11.51 -9.36
C LEU A 209 30.19 12.98 -9.47
N GLU A 210 29.35 13.90 -8.99
CA GLU A 210 29.65 15.33 -8.99
C GLU A 210 30.79 15.67 -8.03
N ILE A 211 30.86 14.97 -6.89
CA ILE A 211 31.94 15.12 -5.92
C ILE A 211 33.26 14.61 -6.51
N LEU A 212 33.21 13.46 -7.19
CA LEU A 212 34.39 12.85 -7.80
C LEU A 212 34.88 13.58 -9.05
N LYS A 213 34.01 14.28 -9.80
CA LYS A 213 34.38 15.09 -10.98
C LYS A 213 34.96 16.47 -10.64
N LYS A 214 34.70 16.99 -9.43
CA LYS A 214 35.17 18.32 -8.98
C LYS A 214 36.59 18.33 -8.41
N LYS A 215 37.27 17.19 -8.42
CA LYS A 215 38.61 16.98 -7.85
C LYS A 215 39.57 16.60 -8.97
#